data_AF-A0A7Y6PXZ7-F1
#
_entry.id   AF-A0A7Y6PXZ7-F1
#
_cell.length_a   1.000
_cell.length_b   1.000
_cell.length_c   1.000
_cell.angle_alpha   90.00
_cell.angle_beta   90.00
_cell.angle_gamma   90.00
#
_symmetry.space_group_name_H-M   'P 1'
#
loop_
_entity.id
_entity.type
_entity.pdbx_description
1 polymer ?
#
loop_
_entity_poly.entity_id
_entity_poly.type
_entity_poly.pdbx_seq_one_letter_code
_entity_poly.pdbx_strand_id
1 'polypeptide(L)'
;MVKLLVGLLKGAVIGGGVGYGAVALHDATGFSNAWLTMGLIGALVGLFVGRPLWALLRDKNQTNIIAILKAAFGFGVGCGLYAIVAKAWGPEPGTLMIAGYDAIYWPPILGAAIGGVYGGFVELDDSIGDDGSKKKAAADSTGPVKKAPQK
;
A
#
# COMPACT_ATOMS: atom_id res chain seq x y z
N MET A 1 -11.56 -12.16 -4.72
CA MET A 1 -11.18 -11.59 -6.03
C MET A 1 -11.51 -10.11 -6.14
N VAL A 2 -12.77 -9.68 -5.92
CA VAL A 2 -13.16 -8.25 -6.00
C VAL A 2 -12.31 -7.35 -5.10
N LYS A 3 -12.06 -7.75 -3.84
CA LYS A 3 -11.21 -6.98 -2.91
C LYS A 3 -9.79 -6.80 -3.43
N LEU A 4 -9.14 -7.87 -3.92
CA LEU A 4 -7.79 -7.79 -4.50
C LEU A 4 -7.71 -6.82 -5.70
N LEU A 5 -8.72 -6.82 -6.58
CA LEU A 5 -8.80 -5.87 -7.69
C LEU A 5 -8.95 -4.43 -7.20
N VAL A 6 -9.75 -4.20 -6.15
CA VAL A 6 -9.91 -2.87 -5.53
C VAL A 6 -8.59 -2.41 -4.90
N GLY A 7 -7.88 -3.29 -4.20
CA GLY A 7 -6.58 -3.00 -3.62
C GLY A 7 -5.53 -2.65 -4.69
N LEU A 8 -5.52 -3.41 -5.79
CA LEU A 8 -4.62 -3.17 -6.91
C LEU A 8 -4.93 -1.84 -7.61
N LEU A 9 -6.21 -1.52 -7.84
CA LEU A 9 -6.61 -0.27 -8.48
C LEU A 9 -6.29 0.94 -7.60
N LYS A 10 -6.67 0.92 -6.32
CA LYS A 10 -6.36 2.02 -5.37
C LYS A 10 -4.84 2.22 -5.27
N GLY A 11 -4.12 1.12 -5.11
CA GLY A 11 -2.67 1.13 -5.04
C GLY A 11 -2.02 1.71 -6.30
N ALA A 12 -2.52 1.34 -7.48
CA ALA A 12 -2.03 1.86 -8.75
C ALA A 12 -2.35 3.35 -8.94
N VAL A 13 -3.54 3.82 -8.51
CA VAL A 13 -3.91 5.24 -8.56
C VAL A 13 -3.03 6.07 -7.64
N ILE A 14 -2.80 5.63 -6.40
CA ILE A 14 -1.92 6.32 -5.45
C ILE A 14 -0.48 6.32 -5.97
N GLY A 15 0.02 5.15 -6.38
CA GLY A 15 1.38 5.00 -6.88
C GLY A 15 1.65 5.79 -8.16
N GLY A 16 0.71 5.79 -9.11
CA GLY A 16 0.79 6.57 -10.33
C GLY A 16 0.68 8.07 -10.09
N GLY A 17 -0.23 8.50 -9.20
CA GLY A 17 -0.39 9.92 -8.85
C GLY A 17 0.84 10.50 -8.14
N VAL A 18 1.42 9.76 -7.19
CA VAL A 18 2.65 10.18 -6.50
C VAL A 18 3.86 10.12 -7.44
N GLY A 19 3.94 9.09 -8.30
CA GLY A 19 4.97 9.00 -9.33
C GLY A 19 4.91 10.16 -10.34
N TYR A 20 3.70 10.59 -10.73
CA TYR A 20 3.52 11.80 -11.55
C TYR A 20 3.91 13.07 -10.79
N GLY A 21 3.55 13.16 -9.50
CA GLY A 21 3.98 14.27 -8.63
C GLY A 21 5.51 14.38 -8.53
N ALA A 22 6.23 13.25 -8.53
CA ALA A 22 7.69 13.26 -8.54
C ALA A 22 8.27 13.78 -9.86
N VAL A 23 7.64 13.49 -11.00
CA VAL A 23 8.03 14.07 -12.30
C VAL A 23 7.80 15.58 -12.30
N ALA A 24 6.62 16.02 -11.89
CA ALA A 24 6.31 17.45 -11.80
C ALA A 24 7.23 18.20 -10.83
N LEU A 25 7.62 17.57 -9.72
CA LEU A 25 8.55 18.13 -8.76
C LEU A 25 9.98 18.24 -9.32
N HIS A 26 10.41 17.21 -10.05
CA HIS A 26 11.70 17.24 -10.76
C HIS A 26 11.74 18.38 -11.78
N ASP A 27 10.70 18.56 -12.58
CA ASP A 27 10.63 19.61 -13.59
C ASP A 27 10.65 21.02 -12.97
N ALA A 28 10.06 21.18 -11.78
CA ALA A 28 9.98 22.46 -11.08
C ALA A 28 11.23 22.81 -10.25
N THR A 29 11.94 21.81 -9.71
CA THR A 29 12.98 22.03 -8.68
C THR A 29 14.31 21.33 -8.95
N GLY A 30 14.38 20.45 -9.95
CA GLY A 30 15.51 19.56 -10.20
C GLY A 30 15.68 18.44 -9.17
N PHE A 31 14.77 18.33 -8.19
CA PHE A 31 14.85 17.30 -7.16
C PHE A 31 14.42 15.93 -7.73
N SER A 32 15.36 15.00 -7.82
CA SER A 32 15.10 13.61 -8.21
C SER A 32 15.69 12.65 -7.19
N ASN A 33 14.83 11.92 -6.48
CA ASN A 33 15.25 10.82 -5.63
C ASN A 33 14.25 9.66 -5.74
N ALA A 34 14.63 8.67 -6.54
CA ALA A 34 13.78 7.52 -6.83
C ALA A 34 13.54 6.64 -5.58
N TRP A 35 14.52 6.50 -4.70
CA TRP A 35 14.36 5.76 -3.43
C TRP A 35 13.31 6.42 -2.53
N LEU A 36 13.39 7.75 -2.40
CA LEU A 36 12.42 8.50 -1.60
C LEU A 36 11.02 8.42 -2.22
N THR A 37 10.92 8.56 -3.55
CA THR A 37 9.65 8.53 -4.28
C THR A 37 8.97 7.17 -4.15
N MET A 38 9.69 6.08 -4.41
CA MET A 38 9.14 4.72 -4.37
C MET A 38 8.87 4.26 -2.93
N GLY A 39 9.71 4.67 -1.98
CA GLY A 39 9.42 4.48 -0.56
C GLY A 39 8.17 5.25 -0.12
N LEU A 40 8.01 6.50 -0.55
CA LEU A 40 6.83 7.31 -0.23
C LEU A 40 5.55 6.71 -0.84
N ILE A 41 5.62 6.20 -2.07
CA ILE A 41 4.52 5.44 -2.70
C ILE A 41 4.15 4.24 -1.83
N GLY A 42 5.13 3.43 -1.42
CA GLY A 42 4.90 2.30 -0.54
C GLY A 42 4.27 2.70 0.80
N ALA A 43 4.75 3.79 1.42
CA ALA A 43 4.21 4.30 2.68
C ALA A 43 2.75 4.75 2.55
N LEU A 44 2.43 5.51 1.49
CA LEU A 44 1.06 5.99 1.23
C LEU A 44 0.13 4.83 0.90
N VAL A 45 0.57 3.87 0.10
CA VAL A 45 -0.22 2.67 -0.23
C VAL A 45 -0.49 1.83 1.01
N GLY A 46 0.52 1.60 1.86
CA GLY A 46 0.38 0.86 3.11
C GLY A 46 -0.56 1.52 4.12
N LEU A 47 -0.68 2.85 4.05
CA LEU A 47 -1.54 3.64 4.91
C LEU A 47 -2.98 3.75 4.39
N PHE A 48 -3.18 3.85 3.07
CA PHE A 48 -4.47 4.22 2.47
C PHE A 48 -5.23 3.08 1.79
N VAL A 49 -4.58 2.00 1.35
CA VAL A 49 -5.26 0.97 0.55
C VAL A 49 -6.12 0.01 1.38
N GLY A 50 -5.64 -0.39 2.55
CA GLY A 50 -6.34 -1.33 3.44
C GLY A 50 -7.50 -0.71 4.22
N ARG A 51 -7.59 -1.02 5.52
CA ARG A 51 -8.62 -0.47 6.40
C ARG A 51 -8.59 1.06 6.38
N PRO A 52 -9.73 1.73 6.18
CA PRO A 52 -9.77 3.18 6.12
C PRO A 52 -9.22 3.76 7.42
N LEU A 53 -8.34 4.76 7.30
CA LEU A 53 -7.73 5.50 8.41
C LEU A 53 -8.76 5.98 9.45
N TRP A 54 -10.02 6.18 9.04
CA TRP A 54 -11.17 6.52 9.87
C TRP A 54 -11.59 5.42 10.86
N ALA A 55 -11.43 4.14 10.52
CA ALA A 55 -11.68 3.02 11.42
C ALA A 55 -10.58 2.92 12.49
N LEU A 56 -9.36 3.31 12.12
CA LEU A 56 -8.19 3.39 12.98
C LEU A 56 -8.30 4.62 13.92
N LEU A 57 -8.64 5.81 13.41
CA LEU A 57 -8.77 7.05 14.17
C LEU A 57 -9.83 7.02 15.29
N ARG A 58 -10.78 6.08 15.23
CA ARG A 58 -11.86 5.98 16.21
C ARG A 58 -11.37 5.44 17.57
N ASP A 59 -10.23 4.75 17.61
CA ASP A 59 -9.51 4.37 18.83
C ASP A 59 -8.24 5.22 18.99
N LYS A 60 -8.19 6.13 19.97
CA LYS A 60 -7.21 7.24 19.95
C LYS A 60 -5.79 6.92 20.44
N ASN A 61 -5.56 5.83 21.18
CA ASN A 61 -4.31 5.69 21.95
C ASN A 61 -3.31 4.64 21.43
N GLN A 62 -3.76 3.60 20.73
CA GLN A 62 -2.88 2.55 20.15
C GLN A 62 -2.66 2.72 18.64
N THR A 63 -3.47 3.56 18.01
CA THR A 63 -3.57 3.66 16.56
C THR A 63 -2.42 4.39 15.88
N ASN A 64 -1.85 5.42 16.52
CA ASN A 64 -0.79 6.21 15.90
C ASN A 64 0.46 5.34 15.62
N ILE A 65 0.80 4.45 16.54
CA ILE A 65 1.94 3.52 16.39
C ILE A 65 1.67 2.53 15.25
N ILE A 66 0.45 2.00 15.15
CA ILE A 66 0.07 1.05 14.10
C ILE A 66 0.10 1.73 12.72
N ALA A 67 -0.40 2.95 12.61
CA ALA A 67 -0.37 3.73 11.38
C ALA A 67 1.07 4.06 10.93
N ILE A 68 1.92 4.50 11.88
CA ILE A 68 3.34 4.76 11.61
C ILE A 68 4.06 3.47 11.21
N LEU A 69 3.80 2.35 11.88
CA LEU A 69 4.40 1.07 11.56
C LEU A 69 3.97 0.57 10.16
N LYS A 70 2.69 0.72 9.80
CA LYS A 70 2.19 0.40 8.45
C LYS A 70 2.86 1.27 7.39
N ALA A 71 3.01 2.57 7.65
CA ALA A 71 3.69 3.48 6.73
C ALA A 71 5.19 3.15 6.60
N ALA A 72 5.89 2.88 7.71
CA ALA A 72 7.31 2.52 7.71
C ALA A 72 7.56 1.17 7.02
N PHE A 73 6.69 0.19 7.26
CA PHE A 73 6.76 -1.10 6.56
C PHE A 73 6.49 -0.92 5.07
N GLY A 74 5.46 -0.16 4.69
CA GLY A 74 5.18 0.19 3.31
C GLY A 74 6.35 0.90 2.63
N PHE A 75 7.01 1.82 3.34
CA PHE A 75 8.23 2.48 2.86
C PHE A 75 9.34 1.47 2.57
N GLY A 76 9.59 0.53 3.50
CA GLY A 76 10.55 -0.56 3.32
C GLY A 76 10.22 -1.44 2.11
N VAL A 77 8.95 -1.80 1.91
CA VAL A 77 8.51 -2.59 0.76
C VAL A 77 8.67 -1.81 -0.55
N GLY A 78 8.32 -0.52 -0.58
CA GLY A 78 8.51 0.34 -1.75
C GLY A 78 9.99 0.46 -2.14
N CYS A 79 10.86 0.72 -1.17
CA CYS A 79 12.31 0.73 -1.37
C CYS A 79 12.87 -0.63 -1.78
N GLY A 80 12.35 -1.72 -1.20
CA GLY A 80 12.77 -3.09 -1.52
C GLY A 80 12.40 -3.52 -2.93
N LEU A 81 11.16 -3.23 -3.36
CA LEU A 81 10.70 -3.45 -4.73
C LEU A 81 11.51 -2.61 -5.72
N TYR A 82 11.78 -1.35 -5.37
CA TYR A 82 12.67 -0.51 -6.17
C TYR A 82 14.09 -1.10 -6.25
N ALA A 83 14.66 -1.62 -5.16
CA ALA A 83 15.98 -2.24 -5.17
C ALA A 83 16.06 -3.47 -6.09
N ILE A 84 15.00 -4.27 -6.17
CA ILE A 84 14.92 -5.41 -7.09
C ILE A 84 14.90 -4.92 -8.54
N VAL A 85 14.08 -3.91 -8.84
CA VAL A 85 13.99 -3.32 -10.18
C VAL A 85 15.32 -2.65 -10.57
N ALA A 86 15.92 -1.89 -9.65
CA ALA A 86 17.21 -1.25 -9.83
C ALA A 86 18.34 -2.26 -10.04
N LYS A 87 18.27 -3.43 -9.40
CA LYS A 87 19.23 -4.53 -9.60
C LYS A 87 19.03 -5.24 -10.93
N ALA A 88 17.80 -5.34 -11.43
CA ALA A 88 17.48 -6.03 -12.67
C ALA A 88 17.64 -5.14 -13.93
N TRP A 89 17.34 -3.84 -13.83
CA TRP A 89 17.32 -2.89 -14.95
C TRP A 89 18.27 -1.69 -14.81
N GLY A 90 19.00 -1.57 -13.70
CA GLY A 90 19.88 -0.44 -13.41
C GLY A 90 19.23 0.62 -12.49
N PRO A 91 20.04 1.38 -11.73
CA PRO A 91 19.56 2.33 -10.71
C PRO A 91 18.80 3.54 -11.28
N GLU A 92 18.90 3.76 -12.58
CA GLU A 92 18.07 4.68 -13.35
C GLU A 92 17.56 3.89 -14.54
N PRO A 93 16.33 3.34 -14.48
CA PRO A 93 15.66 2.88 -15.67
C PRO A 93 15.43 4.15 -16.51
N GLY A 94 16.42 4.46 -17.34
CA GLY A 94 16.39 5.61 -18.22
C GLY A 94 15.13 5.55 -19.07
N THR A 95 14.56 6.71 -19.32
CA THR A 95 13.39 6.84 -20.18
C THR A 95 13.64 6.12 -21.50
N LEU A 96 12.68 5.28 -21.89
CA LEU A 96 12.80 4.53 -23.13
C LEU A 96 12.46 5.49 -24.28
N MET A 97 13.49 6.08 -24.86
CA MET A 97 13.39 6.99 -26.01
C MET A 97 12.92 6.21 -27.23
N ILE A 98 11.72 6.51 -27.74
CA ILE A 98 11.25 6.01 -29.04
C ILE A 98 11.06 7.22 -29.94
N ALA A 99 11.83 7.28 -31.02
CA ALA A 99 11.76 8.34 -32.04
C ALA A 99 11.92 9.79 -31.51
N GLY A 100 12.76 9.99 -30.49
CA GLY A 100 13.04 11.33 -29.94
C GLY A 100 12.00 11.85 -28.95
N TYR A 101 11.02 11.02 -28.56
CA TYR A 101 10.07 11.30 -27.49
C TYR A 101 10.30 10.37 -26.30
N ASP A 102 10.13 10.90 -25.08
CA ASP A 102 10.03 10.13 -23.82
C ASP A 102 8.78 9.25 -23.88
N ALA A 103 8.88 8.07 -24.49
CA ALA A 103 7.74 7.18 -24.68
C ALA A 103 7.35 6.46 -23.37
N ILE A 104 8.27 6.34 -22.41
CA ILE A 104 8.06 5.67 -21.13
C ILE A 104 8.62 6.53 -19.99
N TYR A 105 7.74 7.24 -19.29
CA TYR A 105 8.04 7.84 -17.99
C TYR A 105 8.02 6.76 -16.91
N TRP A 106 9.20 6.36 -16.48
CA TRP A 106 9.38 5.30 -15.49
C TRP A 106 8.77 5.61 -14.11
N PRO A 107 8.84 6.82 -13.55
CA PRO A 107 8.35 7.06 -12.19
C PRO A 107 6.82 6.85 -12.01
N PRO A 108 5.93 7.36 -12.89
CA PRO A 108 4.49 7.08 -12.79
C PRO A 108 4.14 5.61 -13.03
N ILE A 109 4.78 4.97 -14.02
CA ILE A 109 4.48 3.57 -14.39
C ILE A 109 4.98 2.62 -13.31
N LEU A 110 6.22 2.79 -12.87
CA LEU A 110 6.82 1.99 -11.79
C LEU A 110 6.10 2.25 -10.48
N GLY A 111 5.74 3.50 -10.21
CA GLY A 111 4.95 3.86 -9.04
C GLY A 111 3.58 3.18 -9.06
N ALA A 112 2.87 3.20 -10.18
CA ALA A 112 1.59 2.51 -10.32
C ALA A 112 1.74 0.98 -10.19
N ALA A 113 2.81 0.39 -10.72
CA ALA A 113 3.08 -1.05 -10.61
C ALA A 113 3.39 -1.46 -9.17
N ILE A 114 4.34 -0.79 -8.52
CA ILE A 114 4.70 -1.03 -7.11
C ILE A 114 3.49 -0.81 -6.21
N GLY A 115 2.79 0.31 -6.41
CA GLY A 115 1.61 0.67 -5.65
C GLY A 115 0.47 -0.33 -5.84
N GLY A 116 0.24 -0.79 -7.08
CA GLY A 116 -0.80 -1.78 -7.38
C GLY A 116 -0.49 -3.16 -6.79
N VAL A 117 0.74 -3.65 -6.93
CA VAL A 117 1.15 -4.94 -6.36
C VAL A 117 1.07 -4.91 -4.83
N TYR A 118 1.62 -3.86 -4.20
CA TYR A 118 1.59 -3.74 -2.75
C TYR A 118 0.18 -3.46 -2.23
N GLY A 119 -0.61 -2.64 -2.93
CA GLY A 119 -2.00 -2.35 -2.57
C GLY A 119 -2.90 -3.60 -2.63
N GLY A 120 -2.71 -4.44 -3.65
CA GLY A 120 -3.37 -5.74 -3.73
C GLY A 120 -3.02 -6.66 -2.56
N PHE A 121 -1.75 -6.67 -2.13
CA PHE A 121 -1.29 -7.42 -0.96
C PHE A 121 -1.91 -6.90 0.34
N VAL A 122 -1.88 -5.58 0.58
CA VAL A 122 -2.40 -4.95 1.80
C VAL A 122 -3.91 -5.18 1.96
N GLU A 123 -4.69 -5.03 0.89
CA GLU A 123 -6.14 -5.24 0.92
C GLU A 123 -6.48 -6.74 1.11
N LEU A 124 -5.67 -7.65 0.58
CA LEU A 124 -5.82 -9.09 0.82
C LEU A 124 -5.51 -9.46 2.28
N ASP A 125 -4.43 -8.93 2.83
CA ASP A 125 -4.01 -9.15 4.22
C ASP A 125 -5.06 -8.64 5.22
N ASP A 126 -5.51 -7.40 5.05
CA ASP A 126 -6.54 -6.81 5.92
C ASP A 126 -7.89 -7.56 5.81
N SER A 127 -8.19 -8.19 4.65
CA SER A 127 -9.40 -9.00 4.47
C SER A 127 -9.36 -10.31 5.26
N ILE A 128 -8.20 -10.97 5.31
CA ILE A 128 -8.02 -12.23 6.05
C ILE A 128 -8.15 -11.99 7.56
N GLY A 129 -7.62 -10.87 8.05
CA GLY A 129 -7.75 -10.47 9.45
C GLY A 129 -9.21 -10.22 9.89
N ASP A 130 -10.04 -9.66 9.00
CA ASP A 130 -11.44 -9.34 9.28
C ASP A 130 -12.33 -10.59 9.37
N ASP A 131 -12.13 -11.55 8.46
CA ASP A 131 -12.88 -12.81 8.44
C ASP A 131 -12.53 -13.69 9.65
N GLY A 132 -11.26 -13.70 10.07
CA GLY A 132 -10.83 -14.40 11.28
C GLY A 132 -11.41 -13.79 12.56
N SER A 133 -11.45 -12.46 12.66
CA SER A 133 -12.02 -11.76 13.82
C SER A 133 -13.53 -11.99 13.94
N LYS A 134 -14.28 -11.94 12.83
CA LYS A 134 -15.73 -12.23 12.83
C LYS A 134 -16.02 -13.68 13.18
N LYS A 135 -15.21 -14.63 12.70
CA LYS A 135 -15.37 -16.05 13.03
C LYS A 135 -15.11 -16.34 14.50
N LYS A 136 -14.15 -15.63 15.11
CA LYS A 136 -13.86 -15.71 16.55
C LYS A 136 -14.96 -15.07 17.40
N ALA A 137 -15.46 -13.90 17.01
CA ALA A 137 -16.60 -13.25 17.67
C ALA A 137 -17.89 -14.07 17.59
N ALA A 138 -18.14 -14.74 16.46
CA ALA A 138 -19.27 -15.66 16.30
C ALA A 138 -19.13 -16.90 17.20
N ALA A 139 -17.93 -17.47 17.33
CA ALA A 139 -17.67 -18.60 18.22
C ALA A 139 -17.90 -18.24 19.71
N ASP A 140 -17.44 -17.05 20.15
CA ASP A 140 -17.63 -16.57 21.52
C ASP A 140 -19.10 -16.27 21.85
N SER A 141 -19.90 -15.84 20.85
CA SER A 141 -21.35 -15.63 21.02
C SER A 141 -22.17 -16.92 21.15
N THR A 142 -21.58 -18.08 20.88
CA THR A 142 -22.22 -19.41 20.96
C THR A 142 -21.78 -20.25 22.18
N GLY A 143 -21.11 -19.64 23.16
CA GLY A 143 -20.75 -20.29 24.43
C GLY A 143 -21.96 -20.85 25.21
N PRO A 144 -21.79 -21.94 25.98
CA PRO A 144 -22.88 -22.85 26.36
C PRO A 144 -23.90 -22.17 27.26
N VAL A 145 -25.18 -22.26 26.87
CA VAL A 145 -26.32 -21.91 27.71
C VAL A 145 -26.20 -22.70 29.02
N LYS A 146 -25.78 -22.04 30.10
CA LYS A 146 -25.86 -22.58 31.46
C LYS A 146 -27.33 -22.92 31.72
N LYS A 147 -27.67 -24.22 31.73
CA LYS A 147 -28.98 -24.67 32.22
C LYS A 147 -29.17 -24.13 33.64
N ALA A 148 -30.24 -23.37 33.83
CA ALA A 148 -30.63 -22.85 35.13
C ALA A 148 -30.84 -24.01 36.12
N PRO A 149 -30.47 -23.85 37.40
CA PRO A 149 -30.67 -24.88 38.41
C PRO A 149 -32.17 -25.12 38.60
N GLN A 150 -32.62 -26.36 38.35
CA GLN A 150 -33.95 -26.81 38.76
C GLN A 150 -33.98 -26.83 40.28
N LYS A 151 -34.92 -26.06 40.85
CA LYS A 151 -35.30 -26.13 42.27
C LYS A 151 -36.24 -27.29 42.51
#